data_AF-A0A378QFX2-F1
#
_entry.id   AF-A0A378QFX2-F1
#
_cell.length_a   1.000
_cell.length_b   1.000
_cell.length_c   1.000
_cell.angle_alpha   90.00
_cell.angle_beta   90.00
_cell.angle_gamma   90.00
#
_symmetry.space_group_name_H-M   'P 1'
#
loop_
_entity.id
_entity.type
_entity.pdbx_description
1 polymer ?
#
loop_
_entity_poly.entity_id
_entity_poly.type
_entity_poly.pdbx_seq_one_letter_code
_entity_poly.pdbx_strand_id
1 'polypeptide(L)'
;MNALDFLEIRLHEQTVGYLVSLSQGQNRLYFSPDYIHDKNRATFSLTTHKNFANHQKLLSTPWVRWQRLHPVLSNLLPEGALRQLLAQSLKVHIDNEFLLLDPFPNQQHIML
;
A
#
# COMPACT_ATOMS: atom_id res chain seq x y z
N MET A 1 7.74 16.45 -7.41
CA MET A 1 6.48 15.87 -6.88
C MET A 1 6.59 15.95 -5.37
N ASN A 2 5.68 16.66 -4.70
CA ASN A 2 5.69 16.79 -3.24
C ASN A 2 4.99 15.57 -2.62
N ALA A 3 5.74 14.47 -2.47
CA ALA A 3 5.34 13.38 -1.58
C ALA A 3 5.40 13.89 -0.14
N LEU A 4 4.32 13.68 0.61
CA LEU A 4 4.30 14.00 2.03
C LEU A 4 4.93 12.85 2.83
N ASP A 5 4.59 11.61 2.47
CA ASP A 5 5.02 10.41 3.17
C ASP A 5 5.17 9.22 2.21
N PHE A 6 6.02 8.24 2.58
CA PHE A 6 6.18 6.98 1.86
C PHE A 6 6.36 5.80 2.82
N LEU A 7 6.01 4.62 2.35
CA LEU A 7 6.08 3.37 3.10
C LEU A 7 6.59 2.24 2.19
N GLU A 8 7.62 1.53 2.63
CA GLU A 8 8.08 0.30 1.97
C GLU A 8 7.13 -0.86 2.28
N ILE A 9 6.71 -1.59 1.25
CA ILE A 9 5.90 -2.81 1.39
C ILE A 9 6.80 -4.01 1.18
N ARG A 10 6.93 -4.86 2.21
CA ARG A 10 7.72 -6.09 2.18
C ARG A 10 6.83 -7.32 2.35
N LEU A 11 7.17 -8.39 1.65
CA LEU A 11 6.70 -9.74 1.94
C LEU A 11 7.90 -10.54 2.42
N HIS A 12 7.91 -10.90 3.71
CA HIS A 12 9.12 -11.40 4.37
C HIS A 12 10.33 -10.46 4.13
N GLU A 13 11.38 -10.98 3.50
CA GLU A 13 12.61 -10.23 3.17
C GLU A 13 12.60 -9.58 1.78
N GLN A 14 11.51 -9.73 1.01
CA GLN A 14 11.41 -9.20 -0.34
C GLN A 14 10.61 -7.89 -0.37
N THR A 15 11.25 -6.81 -0.81
CA THR A 15 10.58 -5.53 -1.09
C THR A 15 9.68 -5.64 -2.31
N VAL A 16 8.37 -5.63 -2.08
CA VAL A 16 7.35 -5.67 -3.15
C VAL A 16 7.26 -4.33 -3.86
N GLY A 17 7.35 -3.24 -3.11
CA GLY A 17 7.07 -1.91 -3.65
C GLY A 17 7.00 -0.82 -2.59
N TYR A 18 6.50 0.34 -3.01
CA TYR A 18 6.44 1.55 -2.20
C TYR A 18 5.06 2.20 -2.32
N LEU A 19 4.43 2.45 -1.19
CA LEU A 19 3.21 3.23 -1.09
C LEU A 19 3.58 4.69 -0.82
N VAL A 20 3.11 5.61 -1.66
CA VAL A 20 3.40 7.04 -1.54
C VAL A 20 2.10 7.81 -1.35
N SER A 21 2.07 8.69 -0.34
CA SER A 21 0.97 9.64 -0.14
C SER A 21 1.36 11.05 -0.59
N LEU A 22 0.51 11.65 -1.40
CA LEU A 22 0.69 12.99 -1.97
C LEU A 22 -0.23 14.00 -1.27
N SER A 23 0.13 15.28 -1.29
CA SER A 23 -0.56 16.35 -0.56
C SER A 23 -2.05 16.57 -0.86
N GLN A 24 -2.57 16.00 -1.95
CA GLN A 24 -4.00 16.07 -2.30
C GLN A 24 -4.78 14.81 -1.89
N GLY A 25 -4.22 13.98 -1.00
CA GLY A 25 -4.79 12.71 -0.57
C GLY A 25 -4.70 11.61 -1.63
N GLN A 26 -3.89 11.79 -2.66
CA GLN A 26 -3.68 10.76 -3.67
C GLN A 26 -2.63 9.76 -3.18
N ASN A 27 -3.01 8.48 -3.16
CA ASN A 27 -2.13 7.37 -2.80
C ASN A 27 -1.71 6.62 -4.06
N ARG A 28 -0.42 6.25 -4.12
CA ARG A 28 0.16 5.50 -5.25
C ARG A 28 0.98 4.34 -4.74
N LEU A 29 0.66 3.12 -5.19
CA LEU A 29 1.51 1.96 -4.98
C LEU A 29 2.36 1.71 -6.23
N TYR A 30 3.68 1.72 -6.06
CA TYR A 30 4.66 1.37 -7.08
C TYR A 30 5.27 0.01 -6.76
N PHE A 31 5.37 -0.88 -7.74
CA PHE A 31 6.10 -2.15 -7.56
C PHE A 31 7.59 -1.94 -7.82
N SER A 32 8.44 -2.60 -7.02
CA SER A 32 9.88 -2.52 -7.18
C SER A 32 10.31 -3.27 -8.45
N PRO A 33 11.28 -2.78 -9.23
CA PRO A 33 11.79 -3.51 -10.39
C PRO A 33 12.30 -4.91 -10.04
N ASP A 34 12.94 -5.05 -8.87
CA ASP A 34 13.46 -6.34 -8.39
C ASP A 34 12.33 -7.35 -8.17
N TYR A 35 11.22 -6.92 -7.56
CA TYR A 35 10.04 -7.76 -7.41
C TYR A 35 9.39 -8.10 -8.75
N ILE A 36 9.28 -7.16 -9.69
CA ILE A 36 8.67 -7.39 -11.01
C ILE A 36 9.46 -8.43 -11.82
N HIS A 37 10.79 -8.35 -11.81
CA HIS A 37 11.67 -9.20 -12.62
C HIS A 37 11.99 -10.56 -11.96
N ASP A 38 11.72 -10.72 -10.68
CA ASP A 38 11.95 -11.98 -9.97
C ASP A 38 10.94 -13.06 -10.39
N LYS A 39 11.44 -14.08 -11.10
CA LYS A 39 10.68 -15.25 -11.54
C LYS A 39 10.19 -16.12 -10.39
N ASN A 40 10.76 -15.99 -9.20
CA ASN A 40 10.43 -16.72 -7.98
C ASN A 40 9.71 -15.85 -6.94
N ARG A 41 9.39 -14.58 -7.27
CA ARG A 41 8.70 -13.66 -6.37
C ARG A 41 7.50 -14.29 -5.68
N ALA A 42 7.32 -13.96 -4.40
CA ALA A 42 6.11 -14.29 -3.65
C ALA A 42 4.89 -13.63 -4.29
N THR A 43 3.70 -14.16 -4.00
CA THR A 43 2.44 -13.58 -4.51
C THR A 43 1.91 -12.54 -3.56
N PHE A 44 1.98 -11.27 -3.94
CA PHE A 44 1.41 -10.16 -3.18
C PHE A 44 -0.12 -10.15 -3.17
N SER A 45 -0.76 -10.48 -4.29
CA SER A 45 -2.21 -10.60 -4.42
C SER A 45 -2.54 -11.55 -5.58
N LEU A 46 -3.72 -12.14 -5.58
CA LEU A 46 -4.16 -13.04 -6.66
C LEU A 46 -4.12 -12.37 -8.04
N THR A 47 -4.40 -11.06 -8.12
CA THR A 47 -4.32 -10.28 -9.38
C THR A 47 -2.90 -10.03 -9.85
N THR A 48 -1.91 -10.17 -8.96
CA THR A 48 -0.48 -10.06 -9.29
C THR A 48 0.19 -11.43 -9.39
N HIS A 49 -0.54 -12.53 -9.25
CA HIS A 49 -0.02 -13.88 -9.44
C HIS A 49 0.49 -14.07 -10.89
N LYS A 50 1.56 -14.85 -11.09
CA LYS A 50 2.21 -15.04 -12.40
C LYS A 50 1.28 -15.63 -13.47
N ASN A 51 0.31 -16.44 -13.04
CA ASN A 51 -0.69 -17.05 -13.92
C ASN A 51 -1.93 -16.16 -14.12
N PHE A 52 -2.00 -15.00 -13.48
CA PHE A 52 -3.12 -14.07 -13.68
C PHE A 52 -2.95 -13.33 -15.01
N ALA A 53 -4.05 -13.19 -15.75
CA ALA A 53 -4.06 -12.48 -17.02
C ALA A 53 -3.61 -11.04 -16.82
N ASN A 54 -2.69 -10.56 -17.67
CA ASN A 54 -2.16 -9.19 -17.64
C ASN A 54 -1.40 -8.80 -16.35
N HIS A 55 -0.93 -9.75 -15.54
CA HIS A 55 -0.20 -9.42 -14.30
C HIS A 55 1.01 -8.50 -14.53
N GLN A 56 1.76 -8.67 -15.63
CA GLN A 56 2.89 -7.81 -15.99
C GLN A 56 2.47 -6.36 -16.19
N LYS A 57 1.34 -6.13 -16.87
CA LYS A 57 0.77 -4.80 -17.06
C LYS A 57 0.32 -4.19 -15.74
N LEU A 58 -0.31 -4.98 -14.87
CA LEU A 58 -0.73 -4.52 -13.54
C LEU A 58 0.45 -4.11 -12.65
N LEU A 59 1.56 -4.84 -12.76
CA LEU A 59 2.78 -4.58 -12.00
C LEU A 59 3.60 -3.40 -12.57
N SER A 60 3.56 -3.18 -13.88
CA SER A 60 4.31 -2.08 -14.53
C SER A 60 3.63 -0.71 -14.41
N THR A 61 2.37 -0.66 -13.97
CA THR A 61 1.64 0.58 -13.76
C THR A 61 1.41 0.87 -12.28
N PRO A 62 1.63 2.11 -11.81
CA PRO A 62 1.31 2.48 -10.44
C PRO A 62 -0.18 2.34 -10.17
N TRP A 63 -0.54 1.80 -9.00
CA TRP A 63 -1.94 1.75 -8.58
C TRP A 63 -2.30 3.05 -7.89
N VAL A 64 -3.14 3.85 -8.54
CA VAL A 64 -3.53 5.19 -8.05
C VAL A 64 -4.93 5.15 -7.44
N ARG A 65 -5.07 5.76 -6.27
CA ARG A 65 -6.35 5.99 -5.57
C ARG A 65 -6.38 7.36 -4.91
N TRP A 66 -7.57 7.89 -4.71
CA TRP A 66 -7.81 9.16 -4.02
C TRP A 66 -8.43 8.89 -2.66
N GLN A 67 -7.91 9.54 -1.63
CA GLN A 67 -8.22 9.45 -0.19
C GLN A 67 -7.95 8.06 0.40
N ARG A 68 -8.44 7.00 -0.24
CA ARG A 68 -8.30 5.60 0.14
C ARG A 68 -7.09 4.94 -0.51
N LEU A 69 -6.73 3.76 -0.02
CA LEU A 69 -5.71 2.89 -0.60
C LEU A 69 -6.30 1.98 -1.68
N HIS A 70 -5.41 1.25 -2.37
CA HIS A 70 -5.85 0.16 -3.23
C HIS A 70 -6.46 -0.96 -2.35
N PRO A 71 -7.53 -1.66 -2.80
CA PRO A 71 -8.21 -2.68 -1.99
C PRO A 71 -7.31 -3.74 -1.35
N VAL A 72 -6.20 -4.08 -2.01
CA VAL A 72 -5.18 -5.01 -1.47
C VAL A 72 -4.63 -4.55 -0.11
N LEU A 73 -4.51 -3.24 0.11
CA LEU A 73 -4.05 -2.65 1.37
C LEU A 73 -5.22 -2.17 2.23
N SER A 74 -6.29 -1.60 1.65
CA SER A 74 -7.45 -1.14 2.41
C SER A 74 -8.12 -2.26 3.21
N ASN A 75 -8.09 -3.50 2.69
CA ASN A 75 -8.66 -4.66 3.36
C ASN A 75 -7.83 -5.14 4.57
N LEU A 76 -6.64 -4.59 4.78
CA LEU A 76 -5.81 -4.86 5.96
C LEU A 76 -6.16 -3.90 7.11
N LEU A 77 -6.94 -2.86 6.83
CA LEU A 77 -7.34 -1.89 7.82
C LEU A 77 -8.54 -2.39 8.63
N PRO A 78 -8.65 -1.97 9.90
CA PRO A 78 -9.83 -2.28 10.69
C PRO A 78 -11.10 -1.70 10.06
N GLU A 79 -12.24 -2.30 10.39
CA GLU A 79 -13.56 -1.88 9.92
C GLU A 79 -14.47 -1.43 11.08
N GLY A 80 -15.58 -0.78 10.74
CA GLY A 80 -16.62 -0.39 11.69
C GLY A 80 -16.12 0.46 12.87
N ALA A 81 -16.54 0.09 14.08
CA ALA A 81 -16.21 0.81 15.31
C ALA A 81 -14.69 0.86 15.60
N LEU A 82 -13.94 -0.18 15.22
CA LEU A 82 -12.49 -0.21 15.42
C LEU A 82 -11.79 0.83 14.54
N ARG A 83 -12.25 1.01 13.29
CA ARG A 83 -11.77 2.08 12.40
C ARG A 83 -12.04 3.46 13.01
N GLN A 84 -13.26 3.67 13.54
CA GLN A 84 -13.63 4.94 14.17
C GLN A 84 -12.77 5.24 15.39
N LEU A 85 -12.48 4.23 16.22
CA LEU A 85 -11.62 4.37 17.39
C LEU A 85 -10.19 4.77 16.99
N LEU A 86 -9.62 4.09 15.98
CA LEU A 86 -8.28 4.37 15.49
C LEU A 86 -8.15 5.77 14.87
N ALA A 87 -9.13 6.19 14.06
CA ALA A 87 -9.12 7.53 13.48
C ALA A 87 -9.19 8.63 14.55
N GLN A 88 -10.02 8.43 15.59
CA GLN A 88 -10.13 9.35 16.72
C GLN A 88 -8.85 9.41 17.55
N SER A 89 -8.22 8.25 17.83
CA SER A 89 -6.98 8.22 18.62
C SER A 89 -5.82 8.93 17.92
N LEU A 90 -5.76 8.81 16.59
CA LEU A 90 -4.73 9.45 15.75
C LEU A 90 -5.06 10.90 15.38
N LYS A 91 -6.27 11.38 15.66
CA LYS A 91 -6.79 12.71 15.25
C LYS A 91 -6.72 12.94 13.74
N VAL A 92 -7.03 11.91 12.96
CA VAL A 92 -7.06 11.95 11.49
C VAL A 92 -8.47 11.72 10.97
N HIS A 93 -8.73 12.10 9.72
CA HIS A 93 -9.98 11.76 9.06
C HIS A 93 -10.10 10.24 8.87
N ILE A 94 -11.31 9.69 9.06
CA ILE A 94 -11.56 8.23 8.96
C ILE A 94 -11.24 7.64 7.59
N ASP A 95 -11.30 8.46 6.54
CA ASP A 95 -10.96 8.07 5.17
C ASP A 95 -9.47 8.26 4.81
N ASN A 96 -8.65 8.79 5.72
CA ASN A 96 -7.21 8.92 5.49
C ASN A 96 -6.50 7.57 5.74
N GLU A 97 -6.75 6.62 4.85
CA GLU A 97 -6.31 5.23 5.00
C GLU A 97 -4.78 5.08 5.02
N PHE A 98 -4.00 6.03 4.50
CA PHE A 98 -2.54 6.00 4.61
C PHE A 98 -2.10 6.15 6.07
N LEU A 99 -2.59 7.17 6.78
CA LEU A 99 -2.26 7.38 8.20
C LEU A 99 -2.87 6.32 9.12
N LEU A 100 -3.95 5.67 8.70
CA LEU A 100 -4.49 4.51 9.43
C LEU A 100 -3.61 3.26 9.26
N LEU A 101 -2.91 3.14 8.13
CA LEU A 101 -2.03 2.02 7.84
C LEU A 101 -0.65 2.17 8.48
N ASP A 102 -0.07 3.38 8.43
CA ASP A 102 1.18 3.72 9.10
C ASP A 102 0.97 4.86 10.12
N PRO A 103 0.43 4.53 11.31
CA PRO A 103 0.23 5.51 12.37
C PRO A 103 1.53 5.98 13.05
N PHE A 104 2.66 5.30 12.78
CA PHE A 104 3.94 5.54 13.46
C PHE A 104 5.11 5.62 12.46
N PRO A 105 5.32 6.77 11.80
CA PRO A 105 6.25 6.94 10.69
C PRO A 105 7.75 6.71 11.02
N ASN A 106 8.07 6.33 12.25
CA ASN A 106 9.40 5.92 12.67
C ASN A 106 9.76 4.49 12.20
N GLN A 107 8.79 3.72 11.66
CA GLN A 107 9.04 2.45 10.98
C GLN A 107 8.69 2.57 9.50
N GLN A 108 9.71 2.78 8.66
CA GLN A 108 9.54 3.06 7.22
C GLN A 108 9.11 1.84 6.37
N HIS A 109 8.67 0.74 6.99
CA HIS A 109 8.25 -0.46 6.28
C HIS A 109 7.07 -1.19 6.96
N ILE A 110 6.22 -1.80 6.16
CA ILE A 110 5.23 -2.79 6.61
C ILE A 110 5.62 -4.16 6.08
N MET A 111 5.71 -5.13 6.99
CA MET A 111 5.91 -6.54 6.68
C MET A 111 4.54 -7.23 6.59
N LEU A 112 4.22 -7.75 5.41
CA LEU A 112 3.01 -8.51 5.10
C LEU A 112 3.31 -10.00 4.99
#